data_AF-A0A952P1Q7-F1
#
_entry.id   AF-A0A952P1Q7-F1
#
_cell.length_a   1.000
_cell.length_b   1.000
_cell.length_c   1.000
_cell.angle_alpha   90.00
_cell.angle_beta   90.00
_cell.angle_gamma   90.00
#
_symmetry.space_group_name_H-M   'P 1'
#
loop_
_entity.id
_entity.type
_entity.pdbx_description
1 polymer ?
#
loop_
_entity_poly.entity_id
_entity_poly.type
_entity_poly.pdbx_seq_one_letter_code
_entity_poly.pdbx_strand_id
1 'polypeptide(L)'
;MLRPFFLLSVLLLTSFANAIGPGEGLRYLPVQDGGRVKPYSTFAQETLEVVYGKKTFEKKAAWEVVLTWMLAPSAWAERELFEVRNKDILDALGLDSSRRWFKGDEIFAKERFPELMQDLRVKRESKEKLTPYFQALQRIENQWFVFREMASGRLLRVFPPKEGETWLSVAELPEGPVQTAFLDVTEKFVSYLAKQADPNADATEAGLALNQSVASFEKLQQAENPQLIIPSSRIAMEIHYLDFHPFRLAYVSYLLASILLLLSWAFGRKGLMPASWFFVIVGFLLHTYGFGLRVYLAGRPPVANMYETVVWVAWGAILFAAILEYLNRTKFILLAGALGAWACLVMADSAPAVLDPSLQPLEAVLRSNYWLIVHVMTITISYAAFFLAFVLGDIGLFYYLKDPTKNRQQIKSIVSAIYRSMQIGVAFLAPGIILGGVWADYSWGRFWGWDPKETWALIALLGYLAVLHARLTNWMKDLGMIVAAVVTFSLVIMAWYGVNFVLGAGLHSYGFGAGGVEYVATFIGVHLLFTLYIVVLQRGRERASGKSA
;
A
#
# COMPACT_ATOMS: atom_id res chain seq x y z
N MET A 1 -24.90 -10.63 12.01
CA MET A 1 -25.95 -9.92 11.22
C MET A 1 -25.36 -9.13 10.03
N LEU A 2 -24.35 -9.64 9.31
CA LEU A 2 -23.68 -8.93 8.17
C LEU A 2 -23.93 -9.54 6.78
N ARG A 3 -24.80 -10.56 6.67
CA ARG A 3 -25.08 -11.25 5.40
C ARG A 3 -25.75 -10.39 4.30
N PRO A 4 -26.64 -9.42 4.57
CA PRO A 4 -27.41 -8.79 3.48
C PRO A 4 -26.64 -7.71 2.69
N PHE A 5 -25.67 -7.00 3.28
CA PHE A 5 -24.82 -6.06 2.53
C PHE A 5 -23.72 -6.75 1.71
N PHE A 6 -23.36 -7.99 2.07
CA PHE A 6 -22.44 -8.82 1.31
C PHE A 6 -23.10 -9.38 0.03
N LEU A 7 -24.41 -9.67 0.07
CA LEU A 7 -25.12 -10.29 -1.05
C LEU A 7 -25.25 -9.37 -2.28
N LEU A 8 -25.37 -8.05 -2.10
CA LEU A 8 -25.53 -7.12 -3.23
C LEU A 8 -24.22 -6.87 -4.00
N SER A 9 -23.05 -7.03 -3.34
CA SER A 9 -21.74 -6.98 -4.00
C SER A 9 -21.34 -8.33 -4.58
N VAL A 10 -21.79 -9.43 -3.99
CA VAL A 10 -21.55 -10.80 -4.48
C VAL A 10 -22.30 -11.11 -5.78
N LEU A 11 -23.47 -10.51 -6.03
CA LEU A 11 -24.27 -10.76 -7.24
C LEU A 11 -23.63 -10.26 -8.56
N LEU A 12 -22.64 -9.36 -8.50
CA LEU A 12 -21.83 -8.95 -9.66
C LEU A 12 -20.49 -9.71 -9.76
N LEU A 13 -20.18 -10.60 -8.80
CA LEU A 13 -18.89 -11.29 -8.69
C LEU A 13 -18.94 -12.76 -9.11
N THR A 14 -20.09 -13.29 -9.50
CA THR A 14 -20.28 -14.73 -9.78
C THR A 14 -20.04 -15.17 -11.22
N SER A 15 -19.56 -14.30 -12.11
CA SER A 15 -19.31 -14.64 -13.53
C SER A 15 -17.86 -14.41 -13.97
N PHE A 16 -16.87 -14.62 -13.09
CA PHE A 16 -15.45 -14.52 -13.42
C PHE A 16 -14.78 -15.89 -13.65
N ALA A 17 -15.52 -16.89 -14.12
CA ALA A 17 -14.93 -18.09 -14.71
C ALA A 17 -14.52 -17.77 -16.16
N ASN A 18 -13.53 -16.90 -16.34
CA ASN A 18 -12.86 -16.82 -17.63
C ASN A 18 -12.20 -18.19 -17.88
N ALA A 19 -12.32 -18.71 -19.10
CA ALA A 19 -11.58 -19.89 -19.50
C ALA A 19 -10.08 -19.63 -19.30
N ILE A 20 -9.39 -20.51 -18.57
CA ILE A 20 -7.95 -20.41 -18.33
C ILE A 20 -7.25 -20.50 -19.69
N GLY A 21 -6.50 -19.45 -20.05
CA GLY A 21 -5.75 -19.41 -21.29
C GLY A 21 -4.68 -20.52 -21.37
N PRO A 22 -4.25 -20.95 -22.57
CA PRO A 22 -3.19 -21.95 -22.70
C PRO A 22 -1.91 -21.55 -21.95
N GLY A 23 -1.45 -22.41 -21.03
CA GLY A 23 -0.24 -22.21 -20.22
C GLY A 23 -0.46 -21.40 -18.94
N GLU A 24 -1.67 -20.86 -18.72
CA GLU A 24 -1.98 -20.05 -17.55
C GLU A 24 -2.39 -20.85 -16.32
N GLY A 25 -2.57 -22.17 -16.42
CA GLY A 25 -3.02 -23.04 -15.32
C GLY A 25 -2.16 -22.87 -14.07
N LEU A 26 -0.84 -22.76 -14.24
CA LEU A 26 0.09 -22.58 -13.13
C LEU A 26 -0.20 -21.30 -12.32
N ARG A 27 -0.77 -20.25 -12.93
CA ARG A 27 -1.14 -19.01 -12.22
C ARG A 27 -2.16 -19.28 -11.11
N TYR A 28 -3.06 -20.24 -11.34
CA TYR A 28 -4.18 -20.56 -10.47
C TYR A 28 -3.84 -21.61 -9.40
N LEU A 29 -2.70 -22.29 -9.52
CA LEU A 29 -2.29 -23.31 -8.55
C LEU A 29 -2.34 -22.76 -7.11
N PRO A 30 -3.15 -23.33 -6.20
CA PRO A 30 -3.20 -22.90 -4.82
C PRO A 30 -1.87 -23.21 -4.11
N VAL A 31 -1.34 -22.23 -3.40
CA VAL A 31 -0.12 -22.36 -2.58
C VAL A 31 -0.32 -21.69 -1.23
N GLN A 32 0.29 -22.22 -0.18
CA GLN A 32 0.23 -21.62 1.15
C GLN A 32 1.47 -20.79 1.44
N ASP A 33 1.29 -19.53 1.83
CA ASP A 33 2.37 -18.66 2.27
C ASP A 33 1.89 -17.74 3.40
N GLY A 34 2.72 -17.60 4.44
CA GLY A 34 2.35 -16.91 5.68
C GLY A 34 1.13 -17.52 6.41
N GLY A 35 0.72 -18.74 6.08
CA GLY A 35 -0.52 -19.34 6.61
C GLY A 35 -1.80 -18.95 5.86
N ARG A 36 -1.70 -18.18 4.76
CA ARG A 36 -2.80 -17.92 3.82
C ARG A 36 -2.59 -18.74 2.55
N VAL A 37 -3.63 -19.44 2.09
CA VAL A 37 -3.62 -20.03 0.75
C VAL A 37 -3.95 -18.93 -0.27
N LYS A 38 -3.13 -18.82 -1.32
CA LYS A 38 -3.21 -17.79 -2.38
C LYS A 38 -2.88 -18.44 -3.73
N PRO A 39 -3.24 -17.84 -4.87
CA PRO A 39 -2.78 -18.32 -6.17
C PRO A 39 -1.25 -18.22 -6.27
N TYR A 40 -0.63 -19.16 -6.97
CA TYR A 40 0.81 -19.14 -7.24
C TYR A 40 1.26 -17.85 -7.93
N SER A 41 0.41 -17.24 -8.78
CA SER A 41 0.73 -15.94 -9.38
C SER A 41 0.94 -14.83 -8.35
N THR A 42 0.16 -14.80 -7.25
CA THR A 42 0.37 -13.83 -6.16
C THR A 42 1.68 -14.12 -5.44
N PHE A 43 1.88 -15.37 -5.03
CA PHE A 43 3.10 -15.81 -4.36
C PHE A 43 4.35 -15.47 -5.18
N ALA A 44 4.34 -15.75 -6.48
CA ALA A 44 5.46 -15.48 -7.35
C ALA A 44 5.73 -13.96 -7.49
N GLN A 45 4.69 -13.13 -7.62
CA GLN A 45 4.88 -11.66 -7.64
C GLN A 45 5.50 -11.15 -6.35
N GLU A 46 5.01 -11.58 -5.19
CA GLU A 46 5.54 -11.20 -3.88
C GLU A 46 6.99 -11.69 -3.72
N THR A 47 7.29 -12.92 -4.13
CA THR A 47 8.64 -13.52 -4.06
C THR A 47 9.64 -12.79 -4.96
N LEU A 48 9.26 -12.51 -6.22
CA LEU A 48 10.11 -11.74 -7.13
C LEU A 48 10.33 -10.31 -6.64
N GLU A 49 9.30 -9.69 -6.08
CA GLU A 49 9.39 -8.32 -5.55
C GLU A 49 10.33 -8.23 -4.33
N VAL A 50 10.35 -9.24 -3.46
CA VAL A 50 11.32 -9.31 -2.36
C VAL A 50 12.75 -9.36 -2.89
N VAL A 51 13.05 -10.27 -3.82
CA VAL A 51 14.41 -10.51 -4.33
C VAL A 51 14.88 -9.41 -5.28
N TYR A 52 14.08 -9.12 -6.31
CA TYR A 52 14.43 -8.25 -7.44
C TYR A 52 13.87 -6.82 -7.30
N GLY A 53 12.90 -6.57 -6.42
CA GLY A 53 12.32 -5.24 -6.21
C GLY A 53 11.32 -4.79 -7.28
N LYS A 54 10.97 -5.66 -8.23
CA LYS A 54 9.97 -5.44 -9.29
C LYS A 54 9.08 -6.67 -9.44
N LYS A 55 7.90 -6.49 -10.04
CA LYS A 55 6.90 -7.55 -10.29
C LYS A 55 7.09 -8.31 -11.61
N THR A 56 8.03 -7.88 -12.45
CA THR A 56 8.39 -8.52 -13.72
C THR A 56 9.90 -8.51 -13.89
N PHE A 57 10.43 -9.52 -14.58
CA PHE A 57 11.85 -9.65 -14.89
C PHE A 57 11.99 -9.78 -16.41
N GLU A 58 12.76 -8.89 -17.06
CA GLU A 58 12.94 -8.90 -18.53
C GLU A 58 11.63 -9.00 -19.34
N LYS A 59 10.57 -8.31 -18.89
CA LYS A 59 9.19 -8.36 -19.43
C LYS A 59 8.45 -9.69 -19.24
N LYS A 60 9.05 -10.69 -18.62
CA LYS A 60 8.38 -11.93 -18.20
C LYS A 60 7.63 -11.74 -16.89
N ALA A 61 6.51 -12.44 -16.77
CA ALA A 61 5.70 -12.39 -15.56
C ALA A 61 6.39 -13.14 -14.42
N ALA A 62 6.15 -12.75 -13.17
CA ALA A 62 6.81 -13.36 -12.02
C ALA A 62 6.56 -14.87 -11.92
N TRP A 63 5.36 -15.34 -12.27
CA TRP A 63 5.01 -16.77 -12.22
C TRP A 63 5.84 -17.61 -13.20
N GLU A 64 6.22 -17.04 -14.36
CA GLU A 64 7.10 -17.68 -15.35
C GLU A 64 8.56 -17.74 -14.85
N VAL A 65 8.95 -16.81 -13.99
CA VAL A 65 10.34 -16.61 -13.56
C VAL A 65 10.64 -17.39 -12.29
N VAL A 66 9.82 -17.22 -11.25
CA VAL A 66 10.13 -17.70 -9.90
C VAL A 66 10.23 -19.22 -9.82
N LEU A 67 9.38 -19.96 -10.55
CA LEU A 67 9.44 -21.43 -10.55
C LEU A 67 10.78 -21.93 -11.12
N THR A 68 11.36 -21.19 -12.07
CA THR A 68 12.62 -21.56 -12.72
C THR A 68 13.84 -21.39 -11.80
N TRP A 69 13.72 -20.69 -10.67
CA TRP A 69 14.78 -20.63 -9.66
C TRP A 69 15.02 -22.00 -9.02
N MET A 70 13.97 -22.80 -8.89
CA MET A 70 14.07 -24.19 -8.42
C MET A 70 14.62 -25.12 -9.50
N LEU A 71 14.39 -24.80 -10.78
CA LEU A 71 14.81 -25.62 -11.91
C LEU A 71 16.28 -25.40 -12.30
N ALA A 72 16.78 -24.17 -12.17
CA ALA A 72 18.14 -23.79 -12.56
C ALA A 72 18.75 -22.73 -11.62
N PRO A 73 18.93 -23.05 -10.32
CA PRO A 73 19.35 -22.07 -9.31
C PRO A 73 20.71 -21.43 -9.60
N SER A 74 21.70 -22.20 -10.04
CA SER A 74 23.03 -21.67 -10.37
C SER A 74 22.97 -20.65 -11.51
N ALA A 75 22.20 -20.93 -12.56
CA ALA A 75 22.03 -20.03 -13.69
C ALA A 75 21.35 -18.70 -13.28
N TRP A 76 20.45 -18.74 -12.30
CA TRP A 76 19.81 -17.54 -11.76
C TRP A 76 20.71 -16.74 -10.82
N ALA A 77 21.58 -17.41 -10.05
CA ALA A 77 22.57 -16.73 -9.21
C ALA A 77 23.58 -15.91 -10.04
N GLU A 78 23.85 -16.32 -11.28
CA GLU A 78 24.74 -15.61 -12.23
C GLU A 78 24.07 -14.43 -12.94
N ARG A 79 22.76 -14.22 -12.78
CA ARG A 79 22.02 -13.08 -13.32
C ARG A 79 21.99 -11.91 -12.34
N GLU A 80 21.79 -10.69 -12.84
CA GLU A 80 21.60 -9.49 -12.02
C GLU A 80 20.21 -9.51 -11.34
N LEU A 81 20.10 -10.31 -10.27
CA LEU A 81 18.85 -10.62 -9.62
C LEU A 81 18.66 -9.87 -8.29
N PHE A 82 19.74 -9.60 -7.57
CA PHE A 82 19.68 -9.08 -6.21
C PHE A 82 19.77 -7.56 -6.20
N GLU A 83 18.73 -6.92 -5.67
CA GLU A 83 18.66 -5.45 -5.60
C GLU A 83 19.37 -4.89 -4.36
N VAL A 84 20.36 -4.01 -4.56
CA VAL A 84 21.05 -3.28 -3.49
C VAL A 84 20.90 -1.77 -3.72
N ARG A 85 20.29 -1.05 -2.76
CA ARG A 85 20.00 0.39 -2.88
C ARG A 85 20.86 1.30 -1.99
N ASN A 86 21.39 0.78 -0.89
CA ASN A 86 22.11 1.58 0.09
C ASN A 86 23.58 1.74 -0.35
N LYS A 87 24.02 2.99 -0.50
CA LYS A 87 25.37 3.31 -0.99
C LYS A 87 26.47 2.83 -0.05
N ASP A 88 26.28 2.96 1.26
CA ASP A 88 27.27 2.53 2.24
C ASP A 88 27.52 1.01 2.17
N ILE A 89 26.48 0.22 1.86
CA ILE A 89 26.62 -1.23 1.62
C ILE A 89 27.35 -1.51 0.31
N LEU A 90 27.03 -0.75 -0.76
CA LEU A 90 27.73 -0.89 -2.04
C LEU A 90 29.22 -0.62 -1.87
N ASP A 91 29.57 0.47 -1.19
CA ASP A 91 30.95 0.84 -0.89
C ASP A 91 31.63 -0.21 0.00
N ALA A 92 30.95 -0.72 1.04
CA ALA A 92 31.48 -1.76 1.92
C ALA A 92 31.75 -3.09 1.19
N LEU A 93 30.97 -3.43 0.17
CA LEU A 93 31.16 -4.65 -0.64
C LEU A 93 32.08 -4.43 -1.87
N GLY A 94 32.51 -3.18 -2.11
CA GLY A 94 33.27 -2.79 -3.29
C GLY A 94 32.48 -2.97 -4.59
N LEU A 95 31.19 -2.63 -4.56
CA LEU A 95 30.26 -2.70 -5.69
C LEU A 95 30.07 -1.33 -6.33
N ASP A 96 29.77 -1.32 -7.63
CA ASP A 96 29.52 -0.08 -8.37
C ASP A 96 28.22 0.61 -7.92
N SER A 97 28.37 1.79 -7.32
CA SER A 97 27.28 2.65 -6.86
C SER A 97 26.31 3.13 -7.96
N SER A 98 26.66 2.98 -9.24
CA SER A 98 25.78 3.31 -10.37
C SER A 98 24.78 2.19 -10.72
N ARG A 99 25.08 0.95 -10.31
CA ARG A 99 24.24 -0.23 -10.53
C ARG A 99 23.29 -0.43 -9.36
N ARG A 100 22.13 -1.02 -9.67
CA ARG A 100 21.08 -1.32 -8.68
C ARG A 100 20.85 -2.83 -8.47
N TRP A 101 21.21 -3.65 -9.46
CA TRP A 101 21.07 -5.10 -9.42
C TRP A 101 22.43 -5.75 -9.63
N PHE A 102 22.67 -6.82 -8.88
CA PHE A 102 23.94 -7.53 -8.85
C PHE A 102 23.71 -9.04 -8.87
N LYS A 103 24.75 -9.78 -9.28
CA LYS A 103 24.79 -11.23 -9.23
C LYS A 103 24.95 -11.72 -7.78
N GLY A 104 24.53 -12.96 -7.53
CA GLY A 104 24.69 -13.59 -6.23
C GLY A 104 26.15 -13.60 -5.77
N ASP A 105 27.06 -14.03 -6.64
CA ASP A 105 28.49 -14.11 -6.32
C ASP A 105 29.15 -12.74 -6.10
N GLU A 106 28.63 -11.68 -6.72
CA GLU A 106 29.14 -10.31 -6.50
C GLU A 106 28.89 -9.84 -5.05
N ILE A 107 27.87 -10.39 -4.38
CA ILE A 107 27.48 -10.01 -3.02
C ILE A 107 27.90 -11.08 -2.02
N PHE A 108 27.40 -12.31 -2.19
CA PHE A 108 27.42 -13.35 -1.17
C PHE A 108 28.74 -14.11 -1.09
N ALA A 109 29.54 -14.08 -2.17
CA ALA A 109 30.88 -14.68 -2.17
C ALA A 109 31.98 -13.70 -1.70
N LYS A 110 31.64 -12.45 -1.40
CA LYS A 110 32.61 -11.46 -0.90
C LYS A 110 33.04 -11.82 0.52
N GLU A 111 34.34 -11.75 0.80
CA GLU A 111 34.91 -11.98 2.13
C GLU A 111 34.31 -11.07 3.21
N ARG A 112 33.91 -9.85 2.83
CA ARG A 112 33.29 -8.88 3.75
C ARG A 112 31.84 -9.23 4.13
N PHE A 113 31.13 -10.02 3.33
CA PHE A 113 29.70 -10.28 3.54
C PHE A 113 29.40 -11.00 4.88
N PRO A 114 30.12 -12.08 5.27
CA PRO A 114 29.97 -12.69 6.59
C PRO A 114 30.16 -11.73 7.76
N GLU A 115 31.10 -10.78 7.66
CA GLU A 115 31.36 -9.77 8.70
C GLU A 115 30.18 -8.81 8.83
N LEU A 116 29.59 -8.37 7.72
CA LEU A 116 28.39 -7.52 7.73
C LEU A 116 27.18 -8.23 8.36
N MET A 117 27.03 -9.53 8.10
CA MET A 117 25.97 -10.34 8.72
C MET A 117 26.22 -10.53 10.23
N GLN A 118 27.48 -10.66 10.64
CA GLN A 118 27.84 -10.69 12.06
C GLN A 118 27.52 -9.36 12.75
N ASP A 119 27.84 -8.22 12.13
CA ASP A 119 27.51 -6.89 12.65
C ASP A 119 25.99 -6.72 12.80
N LEU A 120 25.21 -7.16 11.81
CA LEU A 120 23.75 -7.16 11.87
C LEU A 120 23.24 -8.04 13.02
N ARG A 121 23.83 -9.22 13.24
CA ARG A 121 23.44 -10.12 14.34
C ARG A 121 23.71 -9.50 15.70
N VAL A 122 24.91 -8.95 15.92
CA VAL A 122 25.27 -8.25 17.17
C VAL A 122 24.31 -7.08 17.42
N LYS A 123 23.96 -6.32 16.37
CA LYS A 123 23.01 -5.23 16.51
C LYS A 123 21.61 -5.72 16.89
N ARG A 124 21.13 -6.82 16.30
CA ARG A 124 19.84 -7.43 16.68
C ARG A 124 19.84 -7.93 18.13
N GLU A 125 20.93 -8.52 18.59
CA GLU A 125 21.08 -9.01 19.97
C GLU A 125 21.06 -7.87 21.00
N SER A 126 21.59 -6.70 20.64
CA SER A 126 21.53 -5.51 21.50
C SER A 126 20.09 -4.99 21.73
N LYS A 127 19.10 -5.50 20.98
CA LYS A 127 17.71 -5.02 20.94
C LYS A 127 17.55 -3.53 20.62
N GLU A 128 18.62 -2.88 20.16
CA GLU A 128 18.57 -1.52 19.66
C GLU A 128 17.93 -1.47 18.28
N LYS A 129 17.35 -0.31 17.95
CA LYS A 129 16.75 -0.10 16.64
C LYS A 129 17.80 -0.16 15.54
N LEU A 130 17.50 -0.90 14.47
CA LEU A 130 18.35 -0.97 13.29
C LEU A 130 18.36 0.37 12.58
N THR A 131 19.56 0.90 12.33
CA THR A 131 19.77 2.08 11.48
C THR A 131 19.37 1.75 10.02
N PRO A 132 19.16 2.75 9.15
CA PRO A 132 18.87 2.50 7.73
C PRO A 132 19.87 1.58 7.04
N TYR A 133 21.15 1.65 7.44
CA TYR A 133 22.21 0.73 7.02
C TYR A 133 21.88 -0.73 7.40
N PHE A 134 21.63 -1.00 8.68
CA PHE A 134 21.32 -2.37 9.13
C PHE A 134 19.98 -2.89 8.61
N GLN A 135 18.99 -2.02 8.37
CA GLN A 135 17.74 -2.41 7.70
C GLN A 135 18.00 -2.85 6.25
N ALA A 136 18.88 -2.14 5.54
CA ALA A 136 19.28 -2.52 4.19
C ALA A 136 20.08 -3.83 4.17
N LEU A 137 20.95 -4.09 5.17
CA LEU A 137 21.62 -5.39 5.33
C LEU A 137 20.62 -6.52 5.60
N GLN A 138 19.65 -6.32 6.48
CA GLN A 138 18.59 -7.30 6.74
C GLN A 138 17.77 -7.61 5.49
N ARG A 139 17.53 -6.61 4.63
CA ARG A 139 16.87 -6.84 3.35
C ARG A 139 17.69 -7.77 2.46
N ILE A 140 19.00 -7.55 2.35
CA ILE A 140 19.90 -8.39 1.54
C ILE A 140 19.95 -9.83 2.08
N GLU A 141 20.03 -9.99 3.41
CA GLU A 141 19.91 -11.30 4.08
C GLU A 141 18.59 -12.00 3.69
N ASN A 142 17.47 -11.28 3.76
CA ASN A 142 16.16 -11.82 3.42
C ASN A 142 16.03 -12.18 1.92
N GLN A 143 16.60 -11.36 1.02
CA GLN A 143 16.62 -11.66 -0.42
C GLN A 143 17.35 -12.98 -0.70
N TRP A 144 18.51 -13.18 -0.06
CA TRP A 144 19.28 -14.40 -0.20
C TRP A 144 18.56 -15.61 0.37
N PHE A 145 17.98 -15.46 1.56
CA PHE A 145 17.18 -16.50 2.20
C PHE A 145 16.01 -16.93 1.32
N VAL A 146 15.19 -15.99 0.86
CA VAL A 146 14.03 -16.27 0.00
C VAL A 146 14.44 -16.96 -1.30
N PHE A 147 15.49 -16.46 -1.97
CA PHE A 147 16.00 -17.09 -3.19
C PHE A 147 16.43 -18.55 -2.94
N ARG A 148 17.22 -18.80 -1.89
CA ARG A 148 17.71 -20.15 -1.57
C ARG A 148 16.60 -21.11 -1.16
N GLU A 149 15.66 -20.67 -0.33
CA GLU A 149 14.54 -21.50 0.11
C GLU A 149 13.58 -21.81 -1.05
N MET A 150 13.37 -20.86 -1.96
CA MET A 150 12.64 -21.11 -3.20
C MET A 150 13.40 -22.08 -4.10
N ALA A 151 14.70 -21.88 -4.29
CA ALA A 151 15.56 -22.74 -5.10
C ALA A 151 15.62 -24.19 -4.59
N SER A 152 15.58 -24.40 -3.27
CA SER A 152 15.54 -25.73 -2.67
C SER A 152 14.13 -26.33 -2.60
N GLY A 153 13.10 -25.63 -3.08
CA GLY A 153 11.70 -26.07 -3.00
C GLY A 153 11.10 -26.05 -1.60
N ARG A 154 11.76 -25.43 -0.61
CA ARG A 154 11.28 -25.35 0.79
C ARG A 154 10.30 -24.21 1.03
N LEU A 155 10.43 -23.13 0.25
CA LEU A 155 9.54 -21.98 0.35
C LEU A 155 8.16 -22.25 -0.29
N LEU A 156 8.14 -22.94 -1.42
CA LEU A 156 6.93 -23.18 -2.20
C LEU A 156 6.10 -24.31 -1.58
N ARG A 157 5.05 -23.97 -0.83
CA ARG A 157 4.12 -24.94 -0.20
C ARG A 157 2.90 -25.18 -1.06
N VAL A 158 2.82 -26.39 -1.61
CA VAL A 158 1.90 -26.74 -2.70
C VAL A 158 0.99 -27.90 -2.36
N PHE A 159 1.11 -28.54 -1.19
CA PHE A 159 0.26 -29.71 -0.90
C PHE A 159 -0.28 -29.66 0.53
N PRO A 160 -1.61 -29.76 0.73
CA PRO A 160 -2.17 -29.74 2.07
C PRO A 160 -1.79 -31.01 2.85
N PRO A 161 -1.63 -30.93 4.18
CA PRO A 161 -1.37 -32.12 4.98
C PRO A 161 -2.68 -32.88 5.26
N LYS A 162 -2.56 -34.17 5.61
CA LYS A 162 -3.69 -34.95 6.16
C LYS A 162 -4.20 -34.38 7.48
N GLU A 163 -3.26 -33.99 8.35
CA GLU A 163 -3.52 -33.44 9.67
C GLU A 163 -2.73 -32.14 9.89
N GLY A 164 -3.33 -31.18 10.60
CA GLY A 164 -2.76 -29.86 10.83
C GLY A 164 -3.09 -28.85 9.73
N GLU A 165 -2.58 -27.63 9.86
CA GLU A 165 -2.94 -26.50 8.98
C GLU A 165 -1.84 -26.12 7.98
N THR A 166 -0.63 -26.65 8.16
CA THR A 166 0.56 -26.25 7.40
C THR A 166 0.80 -27.15 6.20
N TRP A 167 0.80 -26.56 5.00
CA TRP A 167 1.03 -27.27 3.75
C TRP A 167 2.49 -27.69 3.61
N LEU A 168 2.69 -28.85 2.98
CA LEU A 168 3.99 -29.41 2.63
C LEU A 168 4.62 -28.59 1.50
N SER A 169 5.91 -28.32 1.67
CA SER A 169 6.74 -27.74 0.62
C SER A 169 7.04 -28.73 -0.50
N VAL A 170 7.49 -28.25 -1.66
CA VAL A 170 7.95 -29.12 -2.76
C VAL A 170 9.04 -30.09 -2.29
N ALA A 171 9.93 -29.63 -1.40
CA ALA A 171 11.00 -30.45 -0.82
C ALA A 171 10.50 -31.55 0.13
N GLU A 172 9.27 -31.43 0.64
CA GLU A 172 8.67 -32.34 1.63
C GLU A 172 7.56 -33.21 1.02
N LEU A 173 7.36 -33.16 -0.31
CA LEU A 173 6.32 -33.95 -0.96
C LEU A 173 6.60 -35.46 -0.75
N PRO A 174 5.58 -36.24 -0.37
CA PRO A 174 5.74 -37.67 -0.17
C PRO A 174 6.07 -38.36 -1.50
N GLU A 175 6.98 -39.34 -1.44
CA GLU A 175 7.27 -40.20 -2.59
C GLU A 175 5.99 -40.87 -3.10
N GLY A 176 5.84 -40.93 -4.42
CA GLY A 176 4.69 -41.56 -5.08
C GLY A 176 3.84 -40.57 -5.89
N PRO A 177 2.51 -40.75 -5.95
CA PRO A 177 1.65 -40.06 -6.92
C PRO A 177 1.70 -38.53 -6.86
N VAL A 178 1.83 -37.97 -5.65
CA VAL A 178 1.85 -36.51 -5.44
C VAL A 178 3.13 -35.90 -6.00
N GLN A 179 4.29 -36.46 -5.64
CA GLN A 179 5.58 -36.00 -6.16
C GLN A 179 5.65 -36.17 -7.68
N THR A 180 5.22 -37.31 -8.21
CA THR A 180 5.19 -37.56 -9.67
C THR A 180 4.28 -36.56 -10.40
N ALA A 181 3.10 -36.26 -9.86
CA ALA A 181 2.19 -35.28 -10.46
C ALA A 181 2.77 -33.86 -10.45
N PHE A 182 3.47 -33.47 -9.38
CA PHE A 182 4.14 -32.17 -9.35
C PHE A 182 5.34 -32.11 -10.32
N LEU A 183 6.09 -33.20 -10.47
CA LEU A 183 7.16 -33.30 -11.47
C LEU A 183 6.60 -33.15 -12.89
N ASP A 184 5.46 -33.76 -13.21
CA ASP A 184 4.77 -33.57 -14.49
C ASP A 184 4.38 -32.10 -14.71
N VAL A 185 3.89 -31.41 -13.67
CA VAL A 185 3.65 -29.95 -13.74
C VAL A 185 4.92 -29.20 -14.12
N THR A 186 6.06 -29.49 -13.49
CA THR A 186 7.33 -28.82 -13.81
C THR A 186 7.83 -29.16 -15.22
N GLU A 187 7.68 -30.40 -15.67
CA GLU A 187 8.09 -30.84 -17.01
C GLU A 187 7.26 -30.13 -18.10
N LYS A 188 5.93 -30.10 -17.97
CA LYS A 188 5.05 -29.40 -18.92
C LYS A 188 5.29 -27.90 -18.89
N PHE A 189 5.63 -27.33 -17.73
CA PHE A 189 6.00 -25.93 -17.61
C PHE A 189 7.28 -25.60 -18.36
N VAL A 190 8.33 -26.41 -18.22
CA VAL A 190 9.59 -26.25 -18.99
C VAL A 190 9.33 -26.37 -20.49
N SER A 191 8.54 -27.37 -20.91
CA SER A 191 8.15 -27.56 -22.31
C SER A 191 7.41 -26.35 -22.87
N TYR A 192 6.45 -25.82 -22.11
CA TYR A 192 5.72 -24.61 -22.47
C TYR A 192 6.65 -23.40 -22.61
N LEU A 193 7.55 -23.14 -21.65
CA LEU A 193 8.52 -22.05 -21.74
C LEU A 193 9.48 -22.20 -22.93
N ALA A 194 9.93 -23.41 -23.22
CA ALA A 194 10.80 -23.69 -24.36
C ALA A 194 10.10 -23.38 -25.69
N LYS A 195 8.82 -23.74 -25.84
CA LYS A 195 8.01 -23.40 -27.01
C LYS A 195 7.73 -21.91 -27.10
N GLN A 196 7.46 -21.24 -25.98
CA GLN A 196 7.23 -19.79 -25.93
C GLN A 196 8.50 -18.99 -26.28
N ALA A 197 9.68 -19.57 -26.09
CA ALA A 197 10.96 -18.95 -26.44
C ALA A 197 11.32 -19.06 -27.93
N ASP A 198 10.74 -20.02 -28.67
CA ASP A 198 10.95 -20.19 -30.11
C ASP A 198 9.93 -19.35 -30.91
N PRO A 199 10.36 -18.31 -31.65
CA PRO A 199 9.45 -17.45 -32.41
C PRO A 199 8.61 -18.18 -33.47
N ASN A 200 9.02 -19.38 -33.89
CA ASN A 200 8.35 -20.17 -34.94
C ASN A 200 7.47 -21.30 -34.37
N ALA A 201 7.46 -21.50 -33.05
CA ALA A 201 6.71 -22.57 -32.43
C ALA A 201 5.34 -22.09 -31.92
N ASP A 202 4.31 -22.93 -32.10
CA ASP A 202 3.03 -22.75 -31.41
C ASP A 202 3.12 -23.35 -29.99
N ALA A 203 2.96 -22.52 -28.97
CA ALA A 203 2.97 -22.92 -27.57
C ALA A 203 1.60 -23.37 -27.06
N THR A 204 0.55 -23.33 -27.88
CA THR A 204 -0.85 -23.62 -27.47
C THR A 204 -1.00 -25.04 -26.93
N GLU A 205 -0.52 -26.05 -27.65
CA GLU A 205 -0.62 -27.45 -27.23
C GLU A 205 0.15 -27.71 -25.92
N ALA A 206 1.38 -27.22 -25.84
CA ALA A 206 2.20 -27.32 -24.62
C ALA A 206 1.54 -26.58 -23.44
N GLY A 207 0.90 -25.44 -23.70
CA GLY A 207 0.16 -24.68 -22.70
C GLY A 207 -1.10 -25.40 -22.20
N LEU A 208 -1.84 -26.06 -23.09
CA LEU A 208 -2.99 -26.88 -22.70
C LEU A 208 -2.55 -28.10 -21.89
N ALA A 209 -1.42 -28.73 -22.25
CA ALA A 209 -0.84 -29.84 -21.49
C ALA A 209 -0.43 -29.40 -20.07
N LEU A 210 0.17 -28.21 -19.92
CA LEU A 210 0.46 -27.61 -18.62
C LEU A 210 -0.82 -27.36 -17.81
N ASN A 211 -1.87 -26.81 -18.44
CA ASN A 211 -3.14 -26.59 -17.75
C ASN A 211 -3.74 -27.91 -17.24
N GLN A 212 -3.63 -28.98 -18.04
CA GLN A 212 -4.12 -30.30 -17.67
C GLN A 212 -3.31 -30.93 -16.52
N SER A 213 -1.97 -30.80 -16.52
CA SER A 213 -1.14 -31.30 -15.43
C SER A 213 -1.44 -30.59 -14.11
N VAL A 214 -1.58 -29.26 -14.13
CA VAL A 214 -1.97 -28.47 -12.96
C VAL A 214 -3.34 -28.88 -12.43
N ALA A 215 -4.34 -28.98 -13.31
CA ALA A 215 -5.69 -29.43 -12.91
C ALA A 215 -5.68 -30.87 -12.33
N SER A 216 -4.77 -31.72 -12.79
CA SER A 216 -4.63 -33.09 -12.27
C SER A 216 -3.96 -33.11 -10.88
N PHE A 217 -2.96 -32.25 -10.68
CA PHE A 217 -2.35 -32.04 -9.36
C PHE A 217 -3.34 -31.43 -8.36
N GLU A 218 -4.14 -30.45 -8.78
CA GLU A 218 -5.20 -29.85 -7.95
C GLU A 218 -6.25 -30.88 -7.50
N LYS A 219 -6.60 -31.86 -8.35
CA LYS A 219 -7.49 -32.96 -7.94
C LYS A 219 -6.89 -33.80 -6.81
N LEU A 220 -5.57 -34.01 -6.81
CA LEU A 220 -4.89 -34.71 -5.71
C LEU A 220 -4.92 -33.87 -4.43
N GLN A 221 -4.68 -32.55 -4.52
CA GLN A 221 -4.84 -31.65 -3.37
C GLN A 221 -6.26 -31.79 -2.78
N GLN A 222 -7.28 -31.73 -3.64
CA GLN A 222 -8.71 -31.83 -3.27
C GLN A 222 -9.07 -33.15 -2.60
N ALA A 223 -8.47 -34.25 -3.04
CA ALA A 223 -8.70 -35.56 -2.43
C ALA A 223 -8.06 -35.69 -1.04
N GLU A 224 -6.91 -35.04 -0.81
CA GLU A 224 -6.14 -35.20 0.42
C GLU A 224 -6.82 -34.54 1.63
N ASN A 225 -7.22 -33.26 1.49
CA ASN A 225 -7.86 -32.52 2.57
C ASN A 225 -8.91 -31.53 2.05
N PRO A 226 -10.18 -31.96 1.88
CA PRO A 226 -11.25 -31.11 1.37
C PRO A 226 -11.57 -29.88 2.24
N GLN A 227 -11.18 -29.89 3.53
CA GLN A 227 -11.54 -28.83 4.49
C GLN A 227 -10.59 -27.62 4.45
N LEU A 228 -9.33 -27.83 4.05
CA LEU A 228 -8.30 -26.78 4.04
C LEU A 228 -8.23 -25.99 2.72
N ILE A 229 -9.03 -26.37 1.73
CA ILE A 229 -8.89 -25.85 0.37
C ILE A 229 -9.81 -24.66 0.13
N ILE A 230 -9.23 -23.61 -0.44
CA ILE A 230 -9.94 -22.41 -0.83
C ILE A 230 -10.78 -22.68 -2.08
N PRO A 231 -12.05 -22.20 -2.15
CA PRO A 231 -12.86 -22.30 -3.35
C PRO A 231 -12.15 -21.71 -4.58
N SER A 232 -12.19 -22.40 -5.72
CA SER A 232 -11.55 -21.96 -6.97
C SER A 232 -11.99 -20.56 -7.40
N SER A 233 -13.21 -20.14 -7.04
CA SER A 233 -13.71 -18.78 -7.25
C SER A 233 -12.85 -17.73 -6.53
N ARG A 234 -12.40 -17.97 -5.30
CA ARG A 234 -11.57 -17.01 -4.56
C ARG A 234 -10.17 -16.88 -5.16
N ILE A 235 -9.61 -18.00 -5.65
CA ILE A 235 -8.35 -18.00 -6.42
C ILE A 235 -8.51 -17.18 -7.70
N ALA A 236 -9.55 -17.45 -8.49
CA ALA A 236 -9.82 -16.71 -9.73
C ALA A 236 -10.07 -15.21 -9.49
N MET A 237 -10.76 -14.87 -8.40
CA MET A 237 -11.00 -13.48 -7.99
C MET A 237 -9.72 -12.75 -7.61
N GLU A 238 -8.74 -13.44 -7.04
CA GLU A 238 -7.44 -12.85 -6.74
C GLU A 238 -6.60 -12.65 -8.00
N ILE A 239 -6.63 -13.60 -8.94
CA ILE A 239 -6.04 -13.40 -10.28
C ILE A 239 -6.69 -12.21 -11.00
N HIS A 240 -8.02 -12.09 -10.95
CA HIS A 240 -8.72 -10.94 -11.50
C HIS A 240 -8.29 -9.63 -10.83
N TYR A 241 -8.14 -9.61 -9.50
CA TYR A 241 -7.65 -8.46 -8.77
C TYR A 241 -6.23 -8.05 -9.22
N LEU A 242 -5.35 -9.04 -9.43
CA LEU A 242 -4.00 -8.81 -9.96
C LEU A 242 -4.03 -8.26 -11.39
N ASP A 243 -4.87 -8.79 -12.28
CA ASP A 243 -4.88 -8.39 -13.69
C ASP A 243 -5.60 -7.06 -13.93
N PHE A 244 -6.73 -6.85 -13.25
CA PHE A 244 -7.58 -5.68 -13.45
C PHE A 244 -6.99 -4.38 -12.87
N HIS A 245 -6.12 -4.48 -11.85
CA HIS A 245 -5.48 -3.35 -11.19
C HIS A 245 -6.44 -2.17 -10.86
N PRO A 246 -7.50 -2.39 -10.05
CA PRO A 246 -8.58 -1.41 -9.86
C PRO A 246 -8.09 -0.04 -9.35
N PHE A 247 -7.12 -0.03 -8.43
CA PHE A 247 -6.55 1.21 -7.89
C PHE A 247 -5.75 2.00 -8.93
N ARG A 248 -5.13 1.32 -9.90
CA ARG A 248 -4.43 1.95 -11.02
C ARG A 248 -5.39 2.68 -11.93
N LEU A 249 -6.46 2.00 -12.33
CA LEU A 249 -7.53 2.60 -13.12
C LEU A 249 -8.20 3.77 -12.38
N ALA A 250 -8.39 3.64 -11.06
CA ALA A 250 -8.93 4.71 -10.23
C ALA A 250 -8.04 5.97 -10.24
N TYR A 251 -6.73 5.84 -10.05
CA TYR A 251 -5.86 7.02 -10.06
C TYR A 251 -5.72 7.64 -11.45
N VAL A 252 -5.76 6.85 -12.53
CA VAL A 252 -5.82 7.39 -13.90
C VAL A 252 -7.09 8.21 -14.08
N SER A 253 -8.24 7.71 -13.61
CA SER A 253 -9.50 8.43 -13.64
C SER A 253 -9.46 9.73 -12.82
N TYR A 254 -8.88 9.70 -11.62
CA TYR A 254 -8.71 10.91 -10.81
C TYR A 254 -7.75 11.93 -11.41
N LEU A 255 -6.70 11.49 -12.11
CA LEU A 255 -5.81 12.38 -12.85
C LEU A 255 -6.56 13.07 -13.99
N LEU A 256 -7.33 12.32 -14.78
CA LEU A 256 -8.16 12.87 -15.85
C LEU A 256 -9.19 13.87 -15.30
N ALA A 257 -9.86 13.54 -14.18
CA ALA A 257 -10.75 14.46 -13.49
C ALA A 257 -10.03 15.74 -13.06
N SER A 258 -8.83 15.63 -12.49
CA SER A 258 -8.04 16.77 -12.03
C SER A 258 -7.63 17.68 -13.18
N ILE A 259 -7.18 17.11 -14.31
CA ILE A 259 -6.87 17.86 -15.53
C ILE A 259 -8.12 18.58 -16.06
N LEU A 260 -9.27 17.89 -16.14
CA LEU A 260 -10.52 18.49 -16.60
C LEU A 260 -11.01 19.62 -15.67
N LEU A 261 -10.84 19.48 -14.35
CA LEU A 261 -11.14 20.53 -13.37
C LEU A 261 -10.24 21.75 -13.55
N LEU A 262 -8.93 21.53 -13.76
CA LEU A 262 -7.99 22.61 -14.07
C LEU A 262 -8.32 23.32 -15.38
N LEU A 263 -8.69 22.58 -16.43
CA LEU A 263 -9.14 23.14 -17.71
C LEU A 263 -10.48 23.88 -17.57
N SER A 264 -11.41 23.34 -16.77
CA SER A 264 -12.69 24.00 -16.47
C SER A 264 -12.47 25.33 -15.79
N TRP A 265 -11.49 25.39 -14.89
CA TRP A 265 -11.07 26.61 -14.22
C TRP A 265 -10.38 27.60 -15.16
N ALA A 266 -9.43 27.13 -15.98
CA ALA A 266 -8.66 27.99 -16.89
C ALA A 266 -9.50 28.58 -18.04
N PHE A 267 -10.44 27.80 -18.61
CA PHE A 267 -11.15 28.16 -19.83
C PHE A 267 -12.65 28.39 -19.65
N GLY A 268 -13.22 28.10 -18.47
CA GLY A 268 -14.63 28.38 -18.16
C GLY A 268 -15.66 27.61 -19.01
N ARG A 269 -15.26 26.55 -19.73
CA ARG A 269 -16.15 25.79 -20.63
C ARG A 269 -17.17 24.95 -19.84
N LYS A 270 -18.46 25.12 -20.16
CA LYS A 270 -19.59 24.49 -19.45
C LYS A 270 -19.56 22.95 -19.45
N GLY A 271 -19.03 22.31 -20.50
CA GLY A 271 -18.97 20.84 -20.60
C GLY A 271 -17.87 20.17 -19.76
N LEU A 272 -16.86 20.91 -19.30
CA LEU A 272 -15.73 20.32 -18.57
C LEU A 272 -16.08 19.91 -17.14
N MET A 273 -17.03 20.60 -16.51
CA MET A 273 -17.45 20.29 -15.14
C MET A 273 -18.22 18.96 -15.05
N PRO A 274 -19.26 18.69 -15.88
CA PRO A 274 -19.90 17.37 -15.92
C PRO A 274 -18.92 16.24 -16.26
N ALA A 275 -18.00 16.46 -17.20
CA ALA A 275 -16.97 15.48 -17.54
C ALA A 275 -16.05 15.20 -16.35
N SER A 276 -15.64 16.22 -15.59
CA SER A 276 -14.85 16.06 -14.37
C SER A 276 -15.56 15.18 -13.34
N TRP A 277 -16.84 15.45 -13.08
CA TRP A 277 -17.67 14.66 -12.18
C TRP A 277 -17.82 13.21 -12.64
N PHE A 278 -17.99 12.97 -13.94
CA PHE A 278 -18.03 11.62 -14.51
C PHE A 278 -16.76 10.83 -14.16
N PHE A 279 -15.57 11.40 -14.40
CA PHE A 279 -14.31 10.74 -14.08
C PHE A 279 -14.07 10.60 -12.55
N VAL A 280 -14.56 11.52 -11.72
CA VAL A 280 -14.54 11.32 -10.26
C VAL A 280 -15.41 10.14 -9.86
N ILE A 281 -16.63 10.03 -10.39
CA ILE A 281 -17.57 8.95 -10.07
C ILE A 281 -17.00 7.61 -10.55
N VAL A 282 -16.51 7.53 -11.79
CA VAL A 282 -15.86 6.32 -12.31
C VAL A 282 -14.66 5.93 -11.45
N GLY A 283 -13.78 6.89 -11.11
CA GLY A 283 -12.64 6.65 -10.24
C GLY A 283 -13.06 6.15 -8.85
N PHE A 284 -14.09 6.75 -8.26
CA PHE A 284 -14.64 6.35 -6.97
C PHE A 284 -15.27 4.95 -6.97
N LEU A 285 -15.97 4.59 -8.05
CA LEU A 285 -16.52 3.25 -8.22
C LEU A 285 -15.42 2.21 -8.39
N LEU A 286 -14.38 2.48 -9.19
CA LEU A 286 -13.21 1.61 -9.34
C LEU A 286 -12.45 1.45 -8.02
N HIS A 287 -12.27 2.53 -7.27
CA HIS A 287 -11.64 2.53 -5.95
C HIS A 287 -12.44 1.66 -4.97
N THR A 288 -13.76 1.88 -4.91
CA THR A 288 -14.68 1.11 -4.06
C THR A 288 -14.72 -0.38 -4.46
N TYR A 289 -14.69 -0.67 -5.76
CA TYR A 289 -14.59 -2.02 -6.28
C TYR A 289 -13.29 -2.71 -5.85
N GLY A 290 -12.16 -2.02 -5.95
CA GLY A 290 -10.87 -2.51 -5.45
C GLY A 290 -10.89 -2.84 -3.96
N PHE A 291 -11.57 -2.03 -3.14
CA PHE A 291 -11.79 -2.37 -1.74
C PHE A 291 -12.69 -3.58 -1.55
N GLY A 292 -13.79 -3.67 -2.30
CA GLY A 292 -14.67 -4.85 -2.26
C GLY A 292 -13.90 -6.14 -2.52
N LEU A 293 -13.04 -6.15 -3.54
CA LEU A 293 -12.14 -7.26 -3.85
C LEU A 293 -11.18 -7.54 -2.69
N ARG A 294 -10.48 -6.54 -2.15
CA ARG A 294 -9.56 -6.74 -1.01
C ARG A 294 -10.27 -7.26 0.24
N VAL A 295 -11.46 -6.75 0.56
CA VAL A 295 -12.25 -7.21 1.71
C VAL A 295 -12.68 -8.66 1.53
N TYR A 296 -13.11 -9.04 0.32
CA TYR A 296 -13.46 -10.42 0.00
C TYR A 296 -12.25 -11.36 0.10
N LEU A 297 -11.10 -10.95 -0.42
CA LEU A 297 -9.88 -11.75 -0.43
C LEU A 297 -9.22 -11.85 0.95
N ALA A 298 -9.21 -10.76 1.73
CA ALA A 298 -8.59 -10.72 3.05
C ALA A 298 -9.52 -11.19 4.18
N GLY A 299 -10.84 -11.13 3.98
CA GLY A 299 -11.84 -11.41 5.03
C GLY A 299 -11.93 -10.35 6.13
N ARG A 300 -11.42 -9.14 5.86
CA ARG A 300 -11.31 -8.03 6.83
C ARG A 300 -11.35 -6.67 6.13
N PRO A 301 -11.66 -5.57 6.85
CA PRO A 301 -11.55 -4.22 6.31
C PRO A 301 -10.12 -3.87 5.83
N PRO A 302 -9.98 -2.99 4.83
CA PRO A 302 -8.70 -2.64 4.22
C PRO A 302 -8.06 -1.48 4.99
N VAL A 303 -7.72 -1.69 6.27
CA VAL A 303 -7.05 -0.68 7.13
C VAL A 303 -6.01 -1.31 8.08
N ALA A 304 -5.51 -2.51 7.78
CA ALA A 304 -4.61 -3.23 8.69
C ALA A 304 -3.14 -2.84 8.59
N ASN A 305 -2.73 -2.29 7.44
CA ASN A 305 -1.36 -1.85 7.22
C ASN A 305 -1.32 -0.43 6.62
N MET A 306 -0.11 0.08 6.39
CA MET A 306 0.06 1.43 5.87
C MET A 306 -0.46 1.62 4.45
N TYR A 307 -0.18 0.67 3.56
CA TYR A 307 -0.67 0.69 2.19
C TYR A 307 -2.20 0.84 2.20
N GLU A 308 -2.86 -0.04 2.96
CA GLU A 308 -4.30 -0.06 3.12
C GLU A 308 -4.84 1.26 3.70
N THR A 309 -4.16 1.83 4.70
CA THR A 309 -4.55 3.13 5.28
C THR A 309 -4.39 4.29 4.29
N VAL A 310 -3.33 4.33 3.48
CA VAL A 310 -3.13 5.38 2.45
C VAL A 310 -4.22 5.32 1.39
N VAL A 311 -4.55 4.13 0.93
CA VAL A 311 -5.65 3.90 -0.02
C VAL A 311 -6.99 4.29 0.61
N TRP A 312 -7.22 3.98 1.89
CA TRP A 312 -8.42 4.38 2.65
C TRP A 312 -8.55 5.90 2.80
N VAL A 313 -7.47 6.57 3.15
CA VAL A 313 -7.42 8.05 3.27
C VAL A 313 -7.74 8.71 1.94
N ALA A 314 -7.21 8.19 0.83
CA ALA A 314 -7.52 8.66 -0.52
C ALA A 314 -9.02 8.56 -0.84
N TRP A 315 -9.65 7.42 -0.51
CA TRP A 315 -11.08 7.20 -0.72
C TRP A 315 -11.95 8.13 0.12
N GLY A 316 -11.63 8.31 1.40
CA GLY A 316 -12.35 9.23 2.27
C GLY A 316 -12.19 10.68 1.84
N ALA A 317 -10.99 11.08 1.41
CA ALA A 317 -10.71 12.46 1.01
C ALA A 317 -11.49 12.86 -0.23
N ILE A 318 -11.55 12.01 -1.27
CA ILE A 318 -12.38 12.27 -2.45
C ILE A 318 -13.87 12.23 -2.12
N LEU A 319 -14.33 11.36 -1.21
CA LEU A 319 -15.73 11.32 -0.76
C LEU A 319 -16.12 12.63 -0.07
N PHE A 320 -15.35 13.07 0.93
CA PHE A 320 -15.61 14.32 1.62
C PHE A 320 -15.49 15.52 0.68
N ALA A 321 -14.54 15.50 -0.25
CA ALA A 321 -14.39 16.55 -1.25
C ALA A 321 -15.61 16.64 -2.17
N ALA A 322 -16.11 15.50 -2.66
CA ALA A 322 -17.32 15.45 -3.50
C ALA A 322 -18.55 15.97 -2.74
N ILE A 323 -18.75 15.54 -1.49
CA ILE A 323 -19.87 16.02 -0.67
C ILE A 323 -19.78 17.53 -0.44
N LEU A 324 -18.62 18.03 0.01
CA LEU A 324 -18.43 19.45 0.28
C LEU A 324 -18.52 20.31 -0.99
N GLU A 325 -18.02 19.80 -2.13
CA GLU A 325 -18.16 20.46 -3.42
C GLU A 325 -19.64 20.57 -3.83
N TYR A 326 -20.41 19.48 -3.70
CA TYR A 326 -21.82 19.46 -4.05
C TYR A 326 -22.62 20.47 -3.21
N LEU A 327 -22.31 20.59 -1.92
CA LEU A 327 -22.97 21.52 -1.00
C LEU A 327 -22.55 22.98 -1.22
N ASN A 328 -21.27 23.25 -1.52
CA ASN A 328 -20.73 24.61 -1.55
C ASN A 328 -20.59 25.22 -2.97
N ARG A 329 -20.59 24.40 -4.03
CA ARG A 329 -20.47 24.80 -5.46
C ARG A 329 -19.21 25.63 -5.79
N THR A 330 -18.08 25.27 -5.18
CA THR A 330 -16.85 26.08 -5.10
C THR A 330 -15.77 25.75 -6.14
N LYS A 331 -15.94 24.68 -6.93
CA LYS A 331 -15.10 24.09 -7.99
C LYS A 331 -13.71 23.57 -7.57
N PHE A 332 -13.10 24.10 -6.50
CA PHE A 332 -11.74 23.74 -6.08
C PHE A 332 -11.68 22.61 -5.03
N ILE A 333 -12.79 22.30 -4.34
CA ILE A 333 -12.77 21.26 -3.30
C ILE A 333 -12.63 19.89 -3.95
N LEU A 334 -13.38 19.67 -5.03
CA LEU A 334 -13.27 18.45 -5.81
C LEU A 334 -11.87 18.26 -6.42
N LEU A 335 -11.22 19.35 -6.84
CA LEU A 335 -9.85 19.31 -7.34
C LEU A 335 -8.88 18.87 -6.24
N ALA A 336 -9.01 19.41 -5.03
CA ALA A 336 -8.20 19.00 -3.88
C ALA A 336 -8.37 17.50 -3.58
N GLY A 337 -9.61 17.02 -3.53
CA GLY A 337 -9.89 15.60 -3.32
C GLY A 337 -9.34 14.71 -4.44
N ALA A 338 -9.50 15.11 -5.71
CA ALA A 338 -9.06 14.31 -6.85
C ALA A 338 -7.53 14.26 -6.97
N LEU A 339 -6.85 15.40 -6.81
CA LEU A 339 -5.38 15.45 -6.79
C LEU A 339 -4.80 14.71 -5.58
N GLY A 340 -5.40 14.88 -4.40
CA GLY A 340 -4.99 14.17 -3.19
C GLY A 340 -5.16 12.65 -3.33
N ALA A 341 -6.30 12.20 -3.84
CA ALA A 341 -6.54 10.78 -4.09
C ALA A 341 -5.60 10.20 -5.15
N TRP A 342 -5.38 10.93 -6.25
CA TRP A 342 -4.40 10.55 -7.27
C TRP A 342 -2.99 10.40 -6.67
N ALA A 343 -2.51 11.39 -5.93
CA ALA A 343 -1.18 11.39 -5.34
C ALA A 343 -0.99 10.21 -4.36
N CYS A 344 -1.97 9.97 -3.48
CA CYS A 344 -1.95 8.85 -2.54
C CYS A 344 -1.93 7.48 -3.25
N LEU A 345 -2.76 7.28 -4.26
CA LEU A 345 -2.82 6.01 -4.99
C LEU A 345 -1.57 5.76 -5.85
N VAL A 346 -1.02 6.79 -6.48
CA VAL A 346 0.26 6.67 -7.21
C VAL A 346 1.40 6.33 -6.26
N MET A 347 1.46 6.97 -5.10
CA MET A 347 2.44 6.65 -4.06
C MET A 347 2.30 5.21 -3.59
N ALA A 348 1.07 4.73 -3.39
CA ALA A 348 0.80 3.33 -3.00
C ALA A 348 1.22 2.31 -4.08
N ASP A 349 1.06 2.62 -5.36
CA ASP A 349 1.47 1.74 -6.49
C ASP A 349 3.00 1.80 -6.77
N SER A 350 3.64 2.94 -6.53
CA SER A 350 5.05 3.18 -6.91
C SER A 350 6.08 2.88 -5.82
N ALA A 351 5.67 2.76 -4.55
CA ALA A 351 6.57 2.53 -3.41
C ALA A 351 6.27 1.23 -2.64
N PRO A 352 6.18 0.06 -3.29
CA PRO A 352 5.78 -1.20 -2.63
C PRO A 352 6.76 -1.67 -1.55
N ALA A 353 8.05 -1.28 -1.63
CA ALA A 353 9.04 -1.56 -0.60
C ALA A 353 8.77 -0.82 0.73
N VAL A 354 7.99 0.27 0.70
CA VAL A 354 7.60 1.05 1.88
C VAL A 354 6.13 0.83 2.23
N LEU A 355 5.27 0.72 1.21
CA LEU A 355 3.84 0.49 1.32
C LEU A 355 3.51 -0.88 0.75
N ASP A 356 3.68 -1.92 1.56
CA ASP A 356 3.46 -3.31 1.14
C ASP A 356 1.99 -3.57 0.76
N PRO A 357 1.69 -3.86 -0.53
CA PRO A 357 0.33 -4.12 -0.98
C PRO A 357 -0.16 -5.53 -0.68
N SER A 358 0.71 -6.45 -0.23
CA SER A 358 0.41 -7.86 -0.03
C SER A 358 -0.71 -8.10 0.99
N LEU A 359 -1.45 -9.19 0.79
CA LEU A 359 -2.54 -9.60 1.67
C LEU A 359 -2.00 -10.52 2.77
N GLN A 360 -1.28 -9.93 3.72
CA GLN A 360 -0.70 -10.66 4.85
C GLN A 360 -1.74 -11.03 5.92
N PRO A 361 -1.53 -12.15 6.63
CA PRO A 361 -2.26 -12.45 7.86
C PRO A 361 -2.07 -11.34 8.89
N LEU A 362 -3.09 -11.16 9.73
CA LEU A 362 -3.06 -10.17 10.79
C LEU A 362 -2.20 -10.64 11.97
N GLU A 363 -1.49 -9.68 12.57
CA GLU A 363 -0.94 -9.83 13.91
C GLU A 363 -2.03 -10.23 14.91
N ALA A 364 -1.65 -10.96 15.96
CA ALA A 364 -2.60 -11.54 16.91
C ALA A 364 -3.59 -10.51 17.50
N VAL A 365 -3.10 -9.31 17.86
CA VAL A 365 -3.94 -8.23 18.42
C VAL A 365 -4.91 -7.66 17.37
N LEU A 366 -4.53 -7.66 16.09
CA LEU A 366 -5.34 -7.16 14.98
C LEU A 366 -6.37 -8.17 14.47
N ARG A 367 -6.32 -9.44 14.89
CA ARG A 367 -7.24 -10.51 14.42
C ARG A 367 -8.71 -10.24 14.76
N SER A 368 -9.00 -9.36 15.72
CA SER A 368 -10.36 -8.93 15.99
C SER A 368 -10.86 -7.95 14.92
N ASN A 369 -11.61 -8.48 13.95
CA ASN A 369 -12.30 -7.68 12.94
C ASN A 369 -13.22 -6.62 13.54
N TYR A 370 -13.73 -6.83 14.76
CA TYR A 370 -14.56 -5.84 15.45
C TYR A 370 -13.81 -4.53 15.65
N TRP A 371 -12.66 -4.56 16.32
CA TRP A 371 -11.88 -3.35 16.62
C TRP A 371 -11.30 -2.68 15.38
N LEU A 372 -10.95 -3.49 14.37
CA LEU A 372 -10.54 -2.99 13.06
C LEU A 372 -11.64 -2.14 12.41
N ILE A 373 -12.90 -2.54 12.55
CA ILE A 373 -14.05 -1.80 12.02
C ILE A 373 -14.37 -0.58 12.88
N VAL A 374 -14.61 -0.74 14.18
CA VAL A 374 -15.15 0.38 14.99
C VAL A 374 -14.10 1.41 15.37
N HIS A 375 -12.88 0.99 15.73
CA HIS A 375 -11.83 1.93 16.14
C HIS A 375 -10.99 2.39 14.95
N VAL A 376 -10.34 1.44 14.25
CA VAL A 376 -9.32 1.80 13.25
C VAL A 376 -9.92 2.55 12.07
N MET A 377 -11.06 2.09 11.50
CA MET A 377 -11.72 2.84 10.41
C MET A 377 -12.21 4.22 10.84
N THR A 378 -12.67 4.38 12.09
CA THR A 378 -13.13 5.68 12.64
C THR A 378 -11.96 6.66 12.77
N ILE A 379 -10.80 6.21 13.25
CA ILE A 379 -9.60 7.03 13.29
C ILE A 379 -9.12 7.36 11.88
N THR A 380 -9.00 6.37 10.99
CA THR A 380 -8.40 6.60 9.68
C THR A 380 -9.29 7.40 8.74
N ILE A 381 -10.63 7.36 8.90
CA ILE A 381 -11.52 8.27 8.17
C ILE A 381 -11.40 9.72 8.67
N SER A 382 -11.02 9.95 9.93
CA SER A 382 -10.67 11.31 10.38
C SER A 382 -9.45 11.86 9.62
N TYR A 383 -8.46 11.00 9.36
CA TYR A 383 -7.25 11.37 8.63
C TYR A 383 -7.57 11.76 7.18
N ALA A 384 -8.57 11.14 6.54
CA ALA A 384 -9.07 11.57 5.24
C ALA A 384 -9.59 13.02 5.24
N ALA A 385 -10.34 13.42 6.27
CA ALA A 385 -10.84 14.78 6.38
C ALA A 385 -9.71 15.79 6.66
N PHE A 386 -8.76 15.44 7.53
CA PHE A 386 -7.58 16.27 7.79
C PHE A 386 -6.66 16.38 6.58
N PHE A 387 -6.49 15.31 5.82
CA PHE A 387 -5.73 15.30 4.57
C PHE A 387 -6.38 16.20 3.52
N LEU A 388 -7.71 16.17 3.39
CA LEU A 388 -8.42 17.11 2.51
C LEU A 388 -8.19 18.57 2.95
N ALA A 389 -8.23 18.86 4.26
CA ALA A 389 -7.92 20.20 4.77
C ALA A 389 -6.48 20.63 4.44
N PHE A 390 -5.52 19.72 4.54
CA PHE A 390 -4.12 19.93 4.16
C PHE A 390 -3.98 20.30 2.67
N VAL A 391 -4.54 19.51 1.75
CA VAL A 391 -4.45 19.78 0.30
C VAL A 391 -5.17 21.09 -0.06
N LEU A 392 -6.29 21.40 0.60
CA LEU A 392 -6.96 22.69 0.47
C LEU A 392 -6.08 23.84 0.99
N GLY A 393 -5.31 23.61 2.05
CA GLY A 393 -4.29 24.53 2.56
C GLY A 393 -3.25 24.87 1.51
N ASP A 394 -2.70 23.87 0.82
CA ASP A 394 -1.72 24.09 -0.26
C ASP A 394 -2.29 24.91 -1.42
N ILE A 395 -3.52 24.60 -1.84
CA ILE A 395 -4.24 25.41 -2.85
C ILE A 395 -4.45 26.83 -2.34
N GLY A 396 -4.80 27.01 -1.06
CA GLY A 396 -4.94 28.31 -0.41
C GLY A 396 -3.63 29.12 -0.42
N LEU A 397 -2.50 28.49 -0.08
CA LEU A 397 -1.18 29.11 -0.11
C LEU A 397 -0.81 29.56 -1.53
N PHE A 398 -1.16 28.77 -2.55
CA PHE A 398 -0.96 29.16 -3.95
C PHE A 398 -1.77 30.41 -4.35
N TYR A 399 -3.00 30.58 -3.85
CA TYR A 399 -3.77 31.81 -4.07
C TYR A 399 -3.15 33.03 -3.40
N TYR A 400 -2.56 32.87 -2.21
CA TYR A 400 -1.80 33.92 -1.53
C TYR A 400 -0.51 34.28 -2.28
N LEU A 401 0.16 33.30 -2.88
CA LEU A 401 1.35 33.52 -3.71
C LEU A 401 1.04 34.47 -4.87
N LYS A 402 -0.05 34.19 -5.61
CA LYS A 402 -0.50 35.01 -6.75
C LYS A 402 -0.91 36.42 -6.33
N ASP A 403 -2.15 36.57 -5.85
CA ASP A 403 -2.71 37.85 -5.44
C ASP A 403 -3.91 37.59 -4.51
N PRO A 404 -3.77 37.76 -3.19
CA PRO A 404 -4.85 37.51 -2.26
C PRO A 404 -6.01 38.51 -2.40
N THR A 405 -5.78 39.70 -2.97
CA THR A 405 -6.83 40.71 -3.12
C THR A 405 -7.79 40.34 -4.25
N LYS A 406 -7.25 39.88 -5.39
CA LYS A 406 -8.06 39.42 -6.53
C LYS A 406 -8.77 38.10 -6.26
N ASN A 407 -8.21 37.25 -5.40
CA ASN A 407 -8.73 35.90 -5.12
C ASN A 407 -9.45 35.80 -3.76
N ARG A 408 -9.93 36.92 -3.21
CA ARG A 408 -10.51 36.97 -1.85
C ARG A 408 -11.69 36.02 -1.68
N GLN A 409 -12.55 35.88 -2.68
CA GLN A 409 -13.72 35.00 -2.60
C GLN A 409 -13.30 33.53 -2.57
N GLN A 410 -12.35 33.14 -3.41
CA GLN A 410 -11.78 31.80 -3.48
C GLN A 410 -11.12 31.44 -2.15
N ILE A 411 -10.29 32.35 -1.60
CA ILE A 411 -9.64 32.16 -0.30
C ILE A 411 -10.68 31.94 0.81
N LYS A 412 -11.73 32.78 0.89
CA LYS A 412 -12.79 32.60 1.89
C LYS A 412 -13.49 31.25 1.77
N SER A 413 -13.79 30.83 0.55
CA SER A 413 -14.43 29.53 0.31
C SER A 413 -13.50 28.37 0.66
N ILE A 414 -12.19 28.46 0.36
CA ILE A 414 -11.17 27.47 0.78
C ILE A 414 -11.10 27.40 2.30
N VAL A 415 -11.01 28.54 2.99
CA VAL A 415 -10.95 28.60 4.46
C VAL A 415 -12.21 27.98 5.09
N SER A 416 -13.39 28.24 4.53
CA SER A 416 -14.63 27.60 4.97
C SER A 416 -14.58 26.08 4.80
N ALA A 417 -14.06 25.59 3.67
CA ALA A 417 -13.90 24.17 3.42
C ALA A 417 -12.89 23.53 4.38
N ILE A 418 -11.72 24.15 4.59
CA ILE A 418 -10.70 23.73 5.58
C ILE A 418 -11.33 23.60 6.97
N TYR A 419 -12.06 24.64 7.41
CA TYR A 419 -12.70 24.64 8.73
C TYR A 419 -13.70 23.49 8.87
N ARG A 420 -14.56 23.26 7.86
CA ARG A 420 -15.51 22.15 7.85
C ARG A 420 -14.82 20.79 7.82
N SER A 421 -13.78 20.63 7.01
CA SER A 421 -13.00 19.39 6.94
C SER A 421 -12.32 19.07 8.27
N MET A 422 -11.75 20.07 8.96
CA MET A 422 -11.20 19.89 10.31
C MET A 422 -12.26 19.52 11.34
N GLN A 423 -13.46 20.12 11.28
CA GLN A 423 -14.58 19.75 12.16
C GLN A 423 -15.00 18.29 11.96
N ILE A 424 -15.13 17.85 10.70
CA ILE A 424 -15.42 16.44 10.37
C ILE A 424 -14.31 15.54 10.91
N GLY A 425 -13.05 15.90 10.70
CA GLY A 425 -11.90 15.14 11.22
C GLY A 425 -11.96 15.01 12.75
N VAL A 426 -12.14 16.11 13.49
CA VAL A 426 -12.23 16.07 14.96
C VAL A 426 -13.43 15.25 15.43
N ALA A 427 -14.58 15.34 14.74
CA ALA A 427 -15.78 14.59 15.08
C ALA A 427 -15.58 13.06 14.98
N PHE A 428 -14.65 12.59 14.15
CA PHE A 428 -14.26 11.17 14.09
C PHE A 428 -13.03 10.85 14.95
N LEU A 429 -12.05 11.74 15.04
CA LEU A 429 -10.82 11.51 15.79
C LEU A 429 -11.09 11.37 17.28
N ALA A 430 -11.90 12.25 17.87
CA ALA A 430 -12.20 12.23 19.30
C ALA A 430 -12.87 10.92 19.77
N PRO A 431 -14.00 10.46 19.20
CA PRO A 431 -14.57 9.17 19.56
C PRO A 431 -13.64 8.01 19.16
N GLY A 432 -12.90 8.13 18.06
CA GLY A 432 -11.91 7.14 17.67
C GLY A 432 -10.84 6.92 18.75
N ILE A 433 -10.33 7.98 19.38
CA ILE A 433 -9.33 7.88 20.46
C ILE A 433 -9.92 7.19 21.69
N ILE A 434 -11.17 7.53 22.05
CA ILE A 434 -11.88 6.87 23.16
C ILE A 434 -12.07 5.37 22.87
N LEU A 435 -12.53 5.02 21.66
CA LEU A 435 -12.66 3.63 21.22
C LEU A 435 -11.31 2.90 21.24
N GLY A 436 -10.22 3.60 20.97
CA GLY A 436 -8.86 3.06 21.06
C GLY A 436 -8.49 2.70 22.48
N GLY A 437 -8.82 3.56 23.45
CA GLY A 437 -8.63 3.26 24.87
C GLY A 437 -9.45 2.05 25.33
N VAL A 438 -10.70 1.91 24.87
CA VAL A 438 -11.52 0.71 25.18
C VAL A 438 -10.88 -0.56 24.58
N TRP A 439 -10.35 -0.48 23.36
CA TRP A 439 -9.65 -1.61 22.74
C TRP A 439 -8.34 -1.95 23.48
N ALA A 440 -7.60 -0.95 23.94
CA ALA A 440 -6.40 -1.12 24.75
C ALA A 440 -6.72 -1.82 26.07
N ASP A 441 -7.83 -1.46 26.72
CA ASP A 441 -8.30 -2.11 27.95
C ASP A 441 -8.64 -3.58 27.70
N TYR A 442 -9.35 -3.86 26.61
CA TYR A 442 -9.68 -5.23 26.21
C TYR A 442 -8.43 -6.08 25.90
N SER A 443 -7.38 -5.47 25.33
CA SER A 443 -6.21 -6.19 24.83
C SER A 443 -5.09 -6.34 25.87
N TRP A 444 -4.92 -5.34 26.74
CA TRP A 444 -3.81 -5.26 27.69
C TRP A 444 -4.23 -4.93 29.12
N GLY A 445 -5.53 -4.86 29.42
CA GLY A 445 -6.06 -4.61 30.76
C GLY A 445 -5.88 -3.18 31.26
N ARG A 446 -5.62 -2.21 30.36
CA ARG A 446 -5.57 -0.78 30.69
C ARG A 446 -6.16 0.10 29.60
N PHE A 447 -6.98 1.07 29.98
CA PHE A 447 -7.59 2.04 29.06
C PHE A 447 -6.58 3.02 28.44
N TRP A 448 -5.56 3.42 29.19
CA TRP A 448 -4.55 4.39 28.74
C TRP A 448 -3.25 4.17 29.52
N GLY A 449 -2.11 4.45 28.92
CA GLY A 449 -0.78 4.20 29.48
C GLY A 449 0.32 5.12 28.95
N TRP A 450 -0.04 6.22 28.29
CA TRP A 450 0.89 7.27 27.85
C TRP A 450 1.99 6.78 26.91
N ASP A 451 1.75 5.69 26.19
CA ASP A 451 2.72 5.28 25.18
C ASP A 451 2.74 6.29 24.01
N PRO A 452 3.78 6.26 23.16
CA PRO A 452 3.91 7.24 22.10
C PRO A 452 2.69 7.34 21.16
N LYS A 453 1.98 6.24 20.87
CA LYS A 453 0.80 6.30 19.98
C LYS A 453 -0.36 7.03 20.64
N GLU A 454 -0.67 6.66 21.87
CA GLU A 454 -1.71 7.29 22.68
C GLU A 454 -1.42 8.80 22.87
N THR A 455 -0.18 9.14 23.24
CA THR A 455 0.25 10.53 23.47
C THR A 455 0.14 11.38 22.21
N TRP A 456 0.64 10.89 21.06
CA TRP A 456 0.56 11.65 19.81
C TRP A 456 -0.86 11.74 19.25
N ALA A 457 -1.72 10.75 19.50
CA ALA A 457 -3.13 10.85 19.17
C ALA A 457 -3.82 11.98 19.96
N LEU A 458 -3.52 12.11 21.25
CA LEU A 458 -4.00 13.22 22.07
C LEU A 458 -3.44 14.58 21.61
N ILE A 459 -2.14 14.67 21.32
CA ILE A 459 -1.51 15.90 20.79
C ILE A 459 -2.18 16.32 19.49
N ALA A 460 -2.43 15.38 18.56
CA ALA A 460 -3.13 15.67 17.32
C ALA A 460 -4.55 16.22 17.58
N LEU A 461 -5.32 15.56 18.46
CA LEU A 461 -6.66 16.03 18.82
C LEU A 461 -6.65 17.45 19.39
N LEU A 462 -5.78 17.72 20.37
CA LEU A 462 -5.66 19.03 20.99
C LEU A 462 -5.18 20.10 20.00
N GLY A 463 -4.25 19.76 19.10
CA GLY A 463 -3.78 20.65 18.05
C GLY A 463 -4.90 21.10 17.10
N TYR A 464 -5.72 20.15 16.62
CA TYR A 464 -6.87 20.49 15.77
C TYR A 464 -7.96 21.26 16.54
N LEU A 465 -8.23 20.90 17.80
CA LEU A 465 -9.17 21.65 18.65
C LEU A 465 -8.71 23.09 18.89
N ALA A 466 -7.41 23.32 19.11
CA ALA A 466 -6.85 24.66 19.29
C ALA A 466 -7.06 25.53 18.03
N VAL A 467 -6.84 24.97 16.84
CA VAL A 467 -7.08 25.69 15.57
C VAL A 467 -8.56 26.01 15.39
N LEU A 468 -9.44 25.03 15.62
CA LEU A 468 -10.90 25.24 15.51
C LEU A 468 -11.38 26.29 16.52
N HIS A 469 -10.90 26.24 17.76
CA HIS A 469 -11.24 27.21 18.80
C HIS A 469 -10.75 28.62 18.45
N ALA A 470 -9.50 28.75 18.00
CA ALA A 470 -8.94 30.03 17.59
C ALA A 470 -9.69 30.67 16.41
N ARG A 471 -10.24 29.86 15.49
CA ARG A 471 -11.11 30.36 14.43
C ARG A 471 -12.48 30.78 14.95
N LEU A 472 -13.06 30.00 15.86
CA LEU A 472 -14.36 30.30 16.47
C LEU A 472 -14.33 31.61 17.28
N THR A 473 -13.24 31.87 18.01
CA THR A 473 -13.03 33.11 18.79
C THR A 473 -12.51 34.29 17.94
N ASN A 474 -12.42 34.11 16.62
CA ASN A 474 -11.93 35.11 15.66
C ASN A 474 -10.47 35.55 15.91
N TRP A 475 -9.68 34.77 16.65
CA TRP A 475 -8.24 34.96 16.82
C TRP A 475 -7.45 34.57 15.56
N MET A 476 -8.02 33.69 14.72
CA MET A 476 -7.38 33.19 13.51
C MET A 476 -8.03 33.72 12.23
N LYS A 477 -7.30 34.58 11.52
CA LYS A 477 -7.68 35.08 10.19
C LYS A 477 -7.49 34.02 9.09
N ASP A 478 -7.90 34.36 7.87
CA ASP A 478 -7.93 33.46 6.71
C ASP A 478 -6.55 32.85 6.37
N LEU A 479 -5.48 33.67 6.36
CA LEU A 479 -4.11 33.15 6.16
C LEU A 479 -3.71 32.19 7.29
N GLY A 480 -4.08 32.51 8.52
CA GLY A 480 -3.79 31.67 9.69
C GLY A 480 -4.46 30.30 9.57
N MET A 481 -5.71 30.24 9.11
CA MET A 481 -6.43 28.97 8.88
C MET A 481 -5.77 28.11 7.80
N ILE A 482 -5.32 28.73 6.70
CA ILE A 482 -4.64 28.02 5.61
C ILE A 482 -3.29 27.47 6.08
N VAL A 483 -2.50 28.28 6.78
CA VAL A 483 -1.21 27.86 7.37
C VAL A 483 -1.43 26.74 8.39
N ALA A 484 -2.42 26.90 9.27
CA ALA A 484 -2.75 25.92 10.29
C ALA A 484 -3.09 24.56 9.66
N ALA A 485 -3.85 24.53 8.57
CA ALA A 485 -4.19 23.29 7.88
C ALA A 485 -2.98 22.48 7.43
N VAL A 486 -1.97 23.16 6.89
CA VAL A 486 -0.73 22.52 6.45
C VAL A 486 0.09 22.05 7.66
N VAL A 487 0.25 22.90 8.67
CA VAL A 487 1.08 22.60 9.85
C VAL A 487 0.47 21.47 10.69
N THR A 488 -0.83 21.53 11.00
CA THR A 488 -1.47 20.53 11.87
C THR A 488 -1.52 19.13 11.28
N PHE A 489 -1.46 19.00 9.94
CA PHE A 489 -1.39 17.70 9.31
C PHE A 489 -0.09 16.94 9.66
N SER A 490 0.98 17.66 10.00
CA SER A 490 2.21 17.06 10.52
C SER A 490 1.98 16.30 11.83
N LEU A 491 0.98 16.69 12.64
CA LEU A 491 0.61 15.96 13.87
C LEU A 491 -0.01 14.60 13.54
N VAL A 492 -0.85 14.53 12.50
CA VAL A 492 -1.42 13.27 12.01
C VAL A 492 -0.31 12.38 11.44
N ILE A 493 0.60 12.94 10.64
CA ILE A 493 1.75 12.18 10.13
C ILE A 493 2.61 11.66 11.28
N MET A 494 2.86 12.45 12.32
CA MET A 494 3.63 12.00 13.47
C MET A 494 2.91 10.87 14.22
N ALA A 495 1.61 11.01 14.51
CA ALA A 495 0.83 9.98 15.18
C ALA A 495 0.74 8.68 14.36
N TRP A 496 0.51 8.78 13.06
CA TRP A 496 0.33 7.62 12.17
C TRP A 496 1.65 7.00 11.72
N TYR A 497 2.52 7.76 11.05
CA TYR A 497 3.81 7.32 10.52
C TYR A 497 4.94 7.44 11.54
N GLY A 498 5.07 8.62 12.16
CA GLY A 498 6.22 8.97 13.00
C GLY A 498 6.41 8.03 14.20
N VAL A 499 5.33 7.67 14.90
CA VAL A 499 5.45 6.74 16.02
C VAL A 499 5.92 5.35 15.57
N ASN A 500 5.48 4.88 14.39
CA ASN A 500 5.87 3.56 13.87
C ASN A 500 7.33 3.54 13.37
N PHE A 501 7.76 4.54 12.60
CA PHE A 501 9.05 4.48 11.89
C PHE A 501 10.11 5.40 12.45
N VAL A 502 9.74 6.51 13.09
CA VAL A 502 10.69 7.45 13.71
C VAL A 502 10.97 7.04 15.15
N LEU A 503 9.92 6.87 15.96
CA LEU A 503 10.06 6.45 17.37
C LEU A 503 10.23 4.93 17.50
N GLY A 504 9.46 4.13 16.75
CA GLY A 504 9.54 2.66 16.75
C GLY A 504 9.36 2.04 18.12
N ALA A 505 8.59 2.68 19.01
CA ALA A 505 8.43 2.30 20.41
C ALA A 505 6.94 2.29 20.79
N GLY A 506 6.55 1.31 21.61
CA GLY A 506 5.20 1.14 22.13
C GLY A 506 4.50 -0.13 21.61
N LEU A 507 3.54 -0.63 22.39
CA LEU A 507 2.76 -1.85 22.09
C LEU A 507 1.88 -1.74 20.83
N HIS A 508 1.80 -0.55 20.26
CA HIS A 508 0.94 -0.18 19.13
C HIS A 508 1.71 0.01 17.82
N SER A 509 2.99 -0.36 17.77
CA SER A 509 3.82 -0.20 16.57
C SER A 509 3.70 -1.42 15.66
N TYR A 510 2.69 -1.41 14.79
CA TYR A 510 2.42 -2.48 13.81
C TYR A 510 2.88 -2.13 12.38
N GLY A 511 3.64 -1.04 12.23
CA GLY A 511 4.14 -0.58 10.94
C GLY A 511 5.25 -1.50 10.43
N PHE A 512 4.90 -2.50 9.63
CA PHE A 512 5.88 -3.26 8.86
C PHE A 512 6.32 -2.45 7.63
N GLY A 513 7.62 -2.13 7.57
CA GLY A 513 8.23 -1.39 6.47
C GLY A 513 9.63 -0.90 6.85
N ALA A 514 10.61 -1.10 5.98
CA ALA A 514 11.95 -0.55 6.16
C ALA A 514 12.07 0.74 5.35
N GLY A 515 12.48 1.83 6.01
CA GLY A 515 12.80 3.11 5.35
C GLY A 515 11.61 4.03 5.03
N GLY A 516 11.87 5.02 4.18
CA GLY A 516 10.91 6.05 3.78
C GLY A 516 10.87 7.30 4.67
N VAL A 517 11.60 7.30 5.79
CA VAL A 517 11.65 8.45 6.72
C VAL A 517 12.15 9.69 6.01
N GLU A 518 13.15 9.55 5.14
CA GLU A 518 13.68 10.64 4.32
C GLU A 518 12.63 11.25 3.39
N TYR A 519 11.80 10.42 2.75
CA TYR A 519 10.72 10.91 1.88
C TYR A 519 9.65 11.65 2.67
N VAL A 520 9.25 11.11 3.82
CA VAL A 520 8.25 11.76 4.69
C VAL A 520 8.81 13.06 5.30
N ALA A 521 10.05 13.06 5.76
CA ALA A 521 10.71 14.24 6.30
C ALA A 521 10.90 15.32 5.23
N THR A 522 11.30 14.94 4.01
CA THR A 522 11.40 15.86 2.87
C THR A 522 10.04 16.42 2.51
N PHE A 523 9.00 15.58 2.45
CA PHE A 523 7.63 16.01 2.21
C PHE A 523 7.20 17.06 3.23
N ILE A 524 7.32 16.79 4.53
CA ILE A 524 6.98 17.74 5.59
C ILE A 524 7.82 19.02 5.46
N GLY A 525 9.14 18.87 5.30
CA GLY A 525 10.07 19.99 5.22
C GLY A 525 9.76 20.94 4.07
N VAL A 526 9.48 20.42 2.86
CA VAL A 526 9.09 21.21 1.70
C VAL A 526 7.80 21.98 1.95
N HIS A 527 6.77 21.36 2.53
CA HIS A 527 5.50 22.03 2.80
C HIS A 527 5.64 23.10 3.89
N LEU A 528 6.42 22.85 4.95
CA LEU A 528 6.68 23.84 5.99
C LEU A 528 7.52 25.02 5.47
N LEU A 529 8.54 24.77 4.66
CA LEU A 529 9.34 25.82 4.04
C LEU A 529 8.51 26.66 3.07
N PHE A 530 7.68 26.02 2.24
CA PHE A 530 6.76 26.73 1.34
C PHE A 530 5.77 27.59 2.13
N THR A 531 5.19 27.05 3.21
CA THR A 531 4.29 27.78 4.11
C THR A 531 4.99 28.98 4.75
N LEU A 532 6.20 28.79 5.27
CA LEU A 532 7.01 29.86 5.86
C LEU A 532 7.33 30.96 4.84
N TYR A 533 7.73 30.58 3.63
CA TYR A 533 8.00 31.51 2.54
C TYR A 533 6.78 32.40 2.24
N ILE A 534 5.59 31.81 2.12
CA ILE A 534 4.36 32.57 1.87
C ILE A 534 4.04 33.51 3.04
N VAL A 535 4.18 33.06 4.29
CA VAL A 535 3.94 33.91 5.47
C VAL A 535 4.87 35.11 5.50
N VAL A 536 6.18 34.89 5.25
CA VAL A 536 7.18 35.97 5.19
C VAL A 536 6.86 36.93 4.05
N LEU A 537 6.50 36.42 2.87
CA LEU A 537 6.11 37.23 1.71
C LEU A 537 4.90 38.12 2.01
N GLN A 538 3.84 37.59 2.64
CA GLN A 538 2.66 38.39 2.97
C GLN A 538 2.96 39.45 4.03
N ARG A 539 3.72 39.12 5.07
CA ARG A 539 4.15 40.12 6.07
C ARG A 539 4.97 41.25 5.43
N GLY A 540 5.82 40.91 4.46
CA GLY A 540 6.55 41.90 3.65
C GLY A 540 5.61 42.82 2.86
N ARG A 541 4.60 42.25 2.18
CA ARG A 541 3.58 43.01 1.44
C ARG A 541 2.76 43.92 2.35
N GLU A 542 2.36 43.45 3.53
CA GLU A 542 1.62 44.23 4.52
C GLU A 542 2.42 45.44 5.00
N ARG A 543 3.70 45.22 5.37
CA ARG A 543 4.63 46.30 5.76
C ARG A 543 4.83 47.33 4.65
N ALA A 544 5.05 46.89 3.41
CA ALA A 544 5.22 47.79 2.27
C ALA A 544 3.96 48.61 1.94
N SER A 545 2.78 48.06 2.23
CA SER A 545 1.49 48.73 1.99
C SER A 545 1.06 49.74 3.06
N GLY A 546 1.86 49.94 4.12
CA GLY A 546 1.53 50.82 5.25
C GLY A 546 0.36 50.33 6.11
N LYS A 547 -0.16 49.12 5.87
CA LYS A 547 -1.20 48.48 6.66
C LYS A 547 -0.56 47.69 7.80
N SER A 548 0.01 48.38 8.80
CA SER A 548 0.28 47.72 10.07
C SER A 548 -1.03 47.65 10.87
N ALA A 549 -1.50 46.44 11.15
CA ALA A 549 -2.46 46.18 12.22
C ALA A 549 -1.80 45.23 13.23
#